data_AF-A0A9W6SAF2-F1
#
_entry.id   AF-A0A9W6SAF2-F1
#
_cell.length_a   1.000
_cell.length_b   1.000
_cell.length_c   1.000
_cell.angle_alpha   90.00
_cell.angle_beta   90.00
_cell.angle_gamma   90.00
#
_symmetry.space_group_name_H-M   'P 1'
#
loop_
_entity.id
_entity.type
_entity.pdbx_description
1 polymer ?
#
loop_
_entity_poly.entity_id
_entity_poly.type
_entity_poly.pdbx_seq_one_letter_code
_entity_poly.pdbx_strand_id
1 'polypeptide(L)'
;MRRILSIALAVVLLAGVVIALLRGHGSSHRTTTIHGVIGSEKEAFFADPAVRKAFARDGLTVEVDSAGSRQIATSVDLSRYDFAFPSSAPAADRIQQQRHVTARYAPFASPMAIATFQPIADLLADAGVAKRQGPVWTFDVSRYLGLVARHTRWDQLPHNTTYPVRRDVLVSTTDPRSSNSAAMYLAIASYVANGDAVVRGAAEERRVLPTLTGLFVDQGYTDNTTEGPFADYLSLGMGKAPLVCVYEAQFVDAAVRNLLKAGMVLMYPTPTVQSRHTLIPFDDGGDRVGRLLTSDPELQRLAALHGFRTADPARFAAVTADHHVPVRTDLIDVVDTPSYDTLEHLLAGVAKAYG
;
A
#
# COMPACT_ATOMS: atom_id res chain seq x y z
N MET A 1 24.77 56.94 -7.40
CA MET A 1 25.22 55.61 -7.90
C MET A 1 24.37 54.44 -7.39
N ARG A 2 24.12 54.28 -6.08
CA ARG A 2 23.37 53.13 -5.52
C ARG A 2 21.94 52.92 -6.08
N ARG A 3 21.20 53.98 -6.41
CA ARG A 3 19.83 53.89 -6.97
C ARG A 3 19.78 53.47 -8.45
N ILE A 4 20.79 53.82 -9.23
CA ILE A 4 20.85 53.47 -10.66
C ILE A 4 21.23 51.99 -10.82
N LEU A 5 22.11 51.49 -9.96
CA LEU A 5 22.48 50.07 -9.90
C LEU A 5 21.30 49.16 -9.52
N SER A 6 20.43 49.61 -8.62
CA SER A 6 19.27 48.83 -8.17
C SER A 6 18.16 48.77 -9.23
N ILE A 7 17.96 49.85 -9.99
CA ILE A 7 17.04 49.85 -11.13
C ILE A 7 17.56 48.97 -12.26
N ALA A 8 18.86 49.04 -12.58
CA ALA A 8 19.46 48.17 -13.59
C ALA A 8 19.36 46.68 -13.21
N LEU A 9 19.59 46.34 -11.94
CA LEU A 9 19.48 44.96 -11.44
C LEU A 9 18.03 44.45 -11.48
N ALA A 10 17.05 45.31 -11.15
CA ALA A 10 15.63 44.97 -11.25
C ALA A 10 15.19 44.70 -12.69
N VAL A 11 15.69 45.47 -13.66
CA VAL A 11 15.41 45.26 -15.09
C VAL A 11 16.05 43.98 -15.61
N VAL A 12 17.27 43.66 -15.19
CA VAL A 12 17.93 42.39 -15.55
C VAL A 12 17.23 41.19 -14.94
N LEU A 13 16.74 41.29 -13.70
CA LEU A 13 15.95 40.25 -13.06
C LEU A 13 14.60 40.06 -13.75
N LEU A 14 13.90 41.15 -14.10
CA LEU A 14 12.65 41.06 -14.86
C LEU A 14 12.87 40.45 -16.26
N ALA A 15 13.93 40.85 -16.96
CA ALA A 15 14.27 40.27 -18.26
C ALA A 15 14.63 38.78 -18.13
N GLY A 16 15.35 38.40 -17.06
CA GLY A 16 15.66 37.00 -16.75
C GLY A 16 14.41 36.16 -16.45
N VAL A 17 13.45 36.70 -15.70
CA VAL A 17 12.16 36.04 -15.43
C VAL A 17 11.32 35.91 -16.70
N VAL A 18 11.26 36.94 -17.54
CA VAL A 18 10.53 36.89 -18.82
C VAL A 18 11.19 35.90 -19.78
N ILE A 19 12.52 35.85 -19.86
CA ILE A 19 13.23 34.86 -20.68
C ILE A 19 13.07 33.44 -20.13
N ALA A 20 12.99 33.25 -18.81
CA ALA A 20 12.70 31.96 -18.19
C ALA A 20 11.26 31.49 -18.46
N LEU A 21 10.28 32.40 -18.42
CA LEU A 21 8.88 32.13 -18.77
C LEU A 21 8.71 31.82 -20.27
N LEU A 22 9.48 32.49 -21.13
CA LEU A 22 9.48 32.26 -22.58
C LEU A 22 10.25 30.98 -22.97
N ARG A 23 11.31 30.61 -22.23
CA ARG A 23 12.03 29.33 -22.41
C ARG A 23 11.31 28.13 -21.77
N GLY A 24 10.37 28.35 -20.86
CA GLY A 24 9.51 27.31 -20.27
C GLY A 24 8.45 26.75 -21.24
N HIS A 25 8.26 27.37 -22.41
CA HIS A 25 7.32 26.92 -23.45
C HIS A 25 8.03 26.08 -24.53
N GLY A 26 8.85 25.12 -24.11
CA GLY A 26 9.36 24.09 -25.02
C GLY A 26 8.21 23.24 -25.55
N SER A 27 7.90 23.38 -26.85
CA SER A 27 7.08 22.47 -27.66
C SER A 27 6.00 21.70 -26.90
N SER A 28 4.85 22.35 -26.68
CA SER A 28 3.63 21.64 -26.28
C SER A 28 3.26 20.66 -27.40
N HIS A 29 3.73 19.41 -27.29
CA HIS A 29 2.96 18.30 -27.81
C HIS A 29 1.61 18.37 -27.09
N ARG A 30 0.53 18.54 -27.86
CA ARG A 30 -0.83 18.63 -27.32
C ARG A 30 -1.17 17.30 -26.63
N THR A 31 -0.98 17.23 -25.32
CA THR A 31 -1.34 16.06 -24.52
C THR A 31 -2.84 16.06 -24.26
N THR A 32 -3.40 14.88 -24.05
CA THR A 32 -4.77 14.71 -23.54
C THR A 32 -4.69 14.51 -22.04
N THR A 33 -5.40 15.35 -21.28
CA THR A 33 -5.50 15.18 -19.83
C THR A 33 -6.48 14.07 -19.50
N ILE A 34 -6.04 13.11 -18.68
CA ILE A 34 -6.83 11.98 -18.20
C ILE A 34 -6.88 12.06 -16.68
N HIS A 35 -8.09 12.06 -16.12
CA HIS A 35 -8.31 12.13 -14.68
C HIS A 35 -8.62 10.74 -14.11
N GLY A 36 -7.94 10.35 -13.04
CA GLY A 36 -8.18 9.07 -12.37
C GLY A 36 -8.31 9.20 -10.87
N VAL A 37 -8.95 8.20 -10.25
CA VAL A 37 -8.90 8.02 -8.79
C VAL A 37 -8.08 6.78 -8.46
N ILE A 38 -7.11 6.91 -7.56
CA ILE A 38 -6.14 5.87 -7.25
C ILE A 38 -6.14 5.55 -5.74
N GLY A 39 -5.78 4.32 -5.39
CA GLY A 39 -5.37 4.03 -4.01
C GLY A 39 -4.12 4.81 -3.62
N SER A 40 -4.04 5.29 -2.37
CA SER A 40 -2.99 6.19 -1.89
C SER A 40 -1.57 5.67 -2.03
N GLU A 41 -1.35 4.35 -1.95
CA GLU A 41 -0.02 3.76 -2.08
C GLU A 41 0.63 3.99 -3.47
N LYS A 42 -0.13 4.46 -4.46
CA LYS A 42 0.37 4.80 -5.80
C LYS A 42 0.63 6.30 -6.00
N GLU A 43 0.31 7.14 -5.03
CA GLU A 43 0.41 8.60 -5.16
C GLU A 43 1.84 9.04 -5.48
N ALA A 44 2.83 8.49 -4.78
CA ALA A 44 4.24 8.77 -5.03
C ALA A 44 4.70 8.40 -6.46
N PHE A 45 4.13 7.33 -7.05
CA PHE A 45 4.41 6.92 -8.43
C PHE A 45 3.84 7.92 -9.44
N PHE A 46 2.57 8.31 -9.32
CA PHE A 46 1.97 9.29 -10.26
C PHE A 46 2.48 10.72 -10.06
N ALA A 47 3.02 11.04 -8.88
CA ALA A 47 3.69 12.30 -8.61
C ALA A 47 5.11 12.38 -9.20
N ASP A 48 5.73 11.25 -9.54
CA ASP A 48 7.10 11.19 -10.05
C ASP A 48 7.23 11.92 -11.41
N PRO A 49 8.11 12.92 -11.52
CA PRO A 49 8.37 13.61 -12.79
C PRO A 49 8.77 12.68 -13.94
N ALA A 50 9.47 11.58 -13.68
CA ALA A 50 9.84 10.60 -14.69
C ALA A 50 8.61 9.83 -15.20
N VAL A 51 7.67 9.49 -14.32
CA VAL A 51 6.40 8.84 -14.70
C VAL A 51 5.55 9.80 -15.54
N ARG A 52 5.43 11.06 -15.10
CA ARG A 52 4.72 12.10 -15.87
C ARG A 52 5.33 12.31 -17.25
N LYS A 53 6.66 12.32 -17.35
CA LYS A 53 7.38 12.41 -18.62
C LYS A 53 7.14 11.19 -19.51
N ALA A 54 7.09 9.99 -18.94
CA ALA A 54 6.79 8.77 -19.67
C ALA A 54 5.37 8.82 -20.28
N PHE A 55 4.36 9.22 -19.52
CA PHE A 55 3.02 9.44 -20.06
C PHE A 55 2.97 10.55 -21.12
N ALA A 56 3.70 11.66 -20.92
CA ALA A 56 3.71 12.78 -21.85
C ALA A 56 4.34 12.43 -23.21
N ARG A 57 5.35 11.55 -23.23
CA ARG A 57 5.90 10.98 -24.47
C ARG A 57 4.83 10.25 -25.28
N ASP A 58 3.88 9.62 -24.60
CA ASP A 58 2.73 8.94 -25.17
C ASP A 58 1.51 9.88 -25.33
N GLY A 59 1.71 11.19 -25.22
CA GLY A 59 0.67 12.20 -25.48
C GLY A 59 -0.38 12.30 -24.36
N LEU A 60 -0.08 11.87 -23.14
CA LEU A 60 -0.99 11.91 -22.00
C LEU A 60 -0.46 12.76 -20.86
N THR A 61 -1.37 13.51 -20.23
CA THR A 61 -1.16 14.12 -18.92
C THR A 61 -2.10 13.40 -17.96
N VAL A 62 -1.57 12.62 -17.02
CA VAL A 62 -2.40 11.87 -16.07
C VAL A 62 -2.46 12.64 -14.76
N GLU A 63 -3.66 13.05 -14.38
CA GLU A 63 -3.95 13.72 -13.10
C GLU A 63 -4.76 12.76 -12.23
N VAL A 64 -4.42 12.69 -10.94
CA VAL A 64 -4.99 11.69 -10.04
C VAL A 64 -5.43 12.30 -8.71
N ASP A 65 -6.58 11.82 -8.23
CA ASP A 65 -7.00 11.97 -6.84
C ASP A 65 -6.73 10.68 -6.06
N SER A 66 -6.43 10.83 -4.78
CA SER A 66 -6.08 9.73 -3.86
C SER A 66 -7.24 9.44 -2.92
N ALA A 67 -7.62 8.17 -2.79
CA ALA A 67 -8.65 7.72 -1.85
C ALA A 67 -8.37 6.29 -1.34
N GLY A 68 -8.95 5.91 -0.20
CA GLY A 68 -8.89 4.52 0.26
C GLY A 68 -9.55 3.59 -0.76
N SER A 69 -8.94 2.45 -1.09
CA SER A 69 -9.45 1.63 -2.21
C SER A 69 -10.88 1.14 -2.02
N ARG A 70 -11.34 0.96 -0.77
CA ARG A 70 -12.74 0.67 -0.49
C ARG A 70 -13.64 1.88 -0.72
N GLN A 71 -13.19 3.08 -0.35
CA GLN A 71 -13.90 4.34 -0.63
C GLN A 71 -14.09 4.55 -2.14
N ILE A 72 -13.09 4.20 -2.97
CA ILE A 72 -13.21 4.27 -4.43
C ILE A 72 -14.42 3.46 -4.94
N ALA A 73 -14.66 2.28 -4.37
CA ALA A 73 -15.76 1.40 -4.79
C ALA A 73 -17.13 1.72 -4.14
N THR A 74 -17.17 2.61 -3.14
CA THR A 74 -18.37 2.79 -2.29
C THR A 74 -18.87 4.22 -2.20
N SER A 75 -17.98 5.21 -2.09
CA SER A 75 -18.36 6.59 -1.77
C SER A 75 -17.79 7.65 -2.72
N VAL A 76 -16.80 7.32 -3.53
CA VAL A 76 -16.25 8.26 -4.52
C VAL A 76 -17.24 8.40 -5.69
N ASP A 77 -17.48 9.65 -6.10
CA ASP A 77 -18.23 9.96 -7.32
C ASP A 77 -17.39 9.65 -8.57
N LEU A 78 -17.51 8.41 -9.06
CA LEU A 78 -16.75 7.93 -10.21
C LEU A 78 -17.13 8.61 -11.53
N SER A 79 -18.17 9.45 -11.59
CA SER A 79 -18.56 10.13 -12.84
C SER A 79 -17.57 11.22 -13.28
N ARG A 80 -16.66 11.61 -12.38
CA ARG A 80 -15.66 12.67 -12.59
C ARG A 80 -14.33 12.17 -13.15
N TYR A 81 -14.19 10.86 -13.33
CA TYR A 81 -12.93 10.24 -13.69
C TYR A 81 -13.08 9.41 -14.96
N ASP A 82 -11.94 9.23 -15.63
CA ASP A 82 -11.75 8.43 -16.84
C ASP A 82 -11.29 7.01 -16.49
N PHE A 83 -10.75 6.80 -15.28
CA PHE A 83 -10.45 5.49 -14.72
C PHE A 83 -10.47 5.47 -13.19
N ALA A 84 -10.61 4.28 -12.62
CA ALA A 84 -10.36 4.02 -11.20
C ALA A 84 -9.27 2.96 -11.05
N PHE A 85 -8.38 3.12 -10.08
CA PHE A 85 -7.24 2.22 -9.86
C PHE A 85 -7.10 1.84 -8.38
N PRO A 86 -8.04 1.03 -7.85
CA PRO A 86 -7.97 0.53 -6.48
C PRO A 86 -6.82 -0.44 -6.24
N SER A 87 -6.51 -0.52 -4.95
CA SER A 87 -5.65 -1.44 -4.21
C SER A 87 -5.79 -2.94 -4.45
N SER A 88 -6.96 -3.33 -4.96
CA SER A 88 -7.72 -4.48 -4.47
C SER A 88 -8.60 -5.06 -5.55
N ALA A 89 -8.48 -6.37 -5.78
CA ALA A 89 -9.32 -7.08 -6.74
C ALA A 89 -10.82 -7.02 -6.37
N PRO A 90 -11.26 -7.27 -5.12
CA PRO A 90 -12.67 -7.11 -4.74
C PRO A 90 -13.23 -5.71 -5.03
N ALA A 91 -12.48 -4.65 -4.72
CA ALA A 91 -12.93 -3.28 -5.01
C ALA A 91 -13.00 -3.02 -6.53
N ALA A 92 -12.04 -3.52 -7.29
CA ALA A 92 -12.04 -3.42 -8.75
C ALA A 92 -13.21 -4.18 -9.38
N ASP A 93 -13.51 -5.39 -8.91
CA ASP A 93 -14.64 -6.20 -9.37
C ASP A 93 -15.97 -5.46 -9.11
N ARG A 94 -16.12 -4.84 -7.94
CA ARG A 94 -17.29 -4.02 -7.61
C ARG A 94 -17.45 -2.83 -8.56
N ILE A 95 -16.38 -2.07 -8.79
CA ILE A 95 -16.38 -0.92 -9.71
C ILE A 95 -16.72 -1.37 -11.13
N GLN A 96 -16.10 -2.46 -11.58
CA GLN A 96 -16.31 -3.03 -12.89
C GLN A 96 -17.79 -3.42 -13.11
N GLN A 97 -18.42 -4.04 -12.12
CA GLN A 97 -19.85 -4.37 -12.12
C GLN A 97 -20.74 -3.11 -12.14
N GLN A 98 -20.45 -2.13 -11.28
CA GLN A 98 -21.22 -0.88 -11.18
C GLN A 98 -21.16 -0.04 -12.46
N ARG A 99 -20.03 -0.08 -13.17
CA ARG A 99 -19.78 0.72 -14.38
C ARG A 99 -20.02 -0.06 -15.68
N HIS A 100 -20.40 -1.33 -15.57
CA HIS A 100 -20.63 -2.22 -16.72
C HIS A 100 -19.45 -2.27 -17.70
N VAL A 101 -18.23 -2.23 -17.17
CA VAL A 101 -16.99 -2.29 -17.95
C VAL A 101 -16.48 -3.74 -18.00
N THR A 102 -15.84 -4.15 -19.09
CA THR A 102 -15.18 -5.47 -19.18
C THR A 102 -13.66 -5.37 -19.13
N ALA A 103 -13.10 -4.28 -19.66
CA ALA A 103 -11.67 -4.02 -19.65
C ALA A 103 -11.16 -3.81 -18.22
N ARG A 104 -9.98 -4.35 -17.94
CA ARG A 104 -9.23 -4.14 -16.69
C ARG A 104 -7.76 -4.46 -16.88
N TYR A 105 -6.92 -3.82 -16.09
CA TYR A 105 -5.47 -3.97 -16.13
C TYR A 105 -4.94 -4.17 -14.71
N ALA A 106 -4.08 -5.15 -14.47
CA ALA A 106 -3.45 -5.35 -13.17
C ALA A 106 -1.92 -5.18 -13.27
N PRO A 107 -1.44 -3.94 -13.54
CA PRO A 107 -0.03 -3.72 -13.87
C PRO A 107 0.89 -3.83 -12.66
N PHE A 108 0.35 -3.67 -11.44
CA PHE A 108 1.10 -3.68 -10.19
C PHE A 108 0.54 -4.73 -9.22
N ALA A 109 1.43 -5.30 -8.44
CA ALA A 109 1.06 -6.10 -7.30
C ALA A 109 2.02 -5.84 -6.13
N SER A 110 1.51 -5.97 -4.90
CA SER A 110 2.32 -5.94 -3.70
C SER A 110 1.74 -6.91 -2.68
N PRO A 111 2.50 -7.91 -2.19
CA PRO A 111 2.05 -8.70 -1.05
C PRO A 111 1.88 -7.82 0.19
N MET A 112 0.98 -8.24 1.07
CA MET A 112 0.95 -7.72 2.43
C MET A 112 2.15 -8.24 3.21
N ALA A 113 2.71 -7.35 4.02
CA ALA A 113 3.85 -7.62 4.87
C ALA A 113 3.68 -6.91 6.22
N ILE A 114 4.58 -7.20 7.15
CA ILE A 114 4.68 -6.54 8.46
C ILE A 114 6.05 -5.88 8.54
N ALA A 115 6.07 -4.55 8.55
CA ALA A 115 7.26 -3.77 8.84
C ALA A 115 7.52 -3.79 10.35
N THR A 116 8.76 -4.11 10.73
CA THR A 116 9.17 -4.18 12.14
C THR A 116 10.66 -3.86 12.29
N PHE A 117 11.19 -4.11 13.48
CA PHE A 117 12.58 -3.91 13.82
C PHE A 117 13.20 -5.25 14.22
N GLN A 118 14.47 -5.45 13.91
CA GLN A 118 15.22 -6.68 14.20
C GLN A 118 15.04 -7.15 15.67
N PRO A 119 15.14 -6.28 16.70
CA PRO A 119 14.93 -6.71 18.08
C PRO A 119 13.50 -7.16 18.39
N ILE A 120 12.50 -6.65 17.67
CA ILE A 120 11.10 -7.06 17.79
C ILE A 120 10.87 -8.39 17.07
N ALA A 121 11.46 -8.57 15.88
CA ALA A 121 11.40 -9.83 15.15
C ALA A 121 12.03 -10.99 15.95
N ASP A 122 13.18 -10.75 16.58
CA ASP A 122 13.85 -11.72 17.45
C ASP A 122 12.98 -12.10 18.66
N LEU A 123 12.39 -11.10 19.34
CA LEU A 123 11.47 -11.34 20.45
C LEU A 123 10.25 -12.17 20.04
N LEU A 124 9.68 -11.89 18.87
CA LEU A 124 8.57 -12.67 18.33
C LEU A 124 9.01 -14.08 17.92
N ALA A 125 10.28 -14.27 17.56
CA ALA A 125 10.83 -15.58 17.25
C ALA A 125 10.94 -16.45 18.50
N ASP A 126 11.37 -15.87 19.62
CA ASP A 126 11.39 -16.54 20.92
C ASP A 126 9.97 -16.91 21.40
N ALA A 127 8.98 -16.06 21.10
CA ALA A 127 7.56 -16.36 21.31
C ALA A 127 6.97 -17.33 20.27
N GLY A 128 7.76 -17.76 19.27
CA GLY A 128 7.37 -18.67 18.21
C GLY A 128 6.48 -18.07 17.11
N VAL A 129 6.21 -16.76 17.13
CA VAL A 129 5.39 -16.06 16.13
C VAL A 129 6.20 -15.69 14.88
N ALA A 130 7.49 -15.42 15.02
CA ALA A 130 8.36 -15.13 13.89
C ALA A 130 9.34 -16.26 13.62
N LYS A 131 9.75 -16.41 12.36
CA LYS A 131 10.83 -17.32 11.99
C LYS A 131 11.67 -16.73 10.87
N ARG A 132 12.99 -16.73 11.06
CA ARG A 132 13.94 -16.31 10.03
C ARG A 132 14.01 -17.36 8.91
N GLN A 133 13.92 -16.92 7.66
CA GLN A 133 14.06 -17.73 6.46
C GLN A 133 15.04 -17.02 5.52
N GLY A 134 16.32 -17.36 5.62
CA GLY A 134 17.38 -16.67 4.87
C GLY A 134 17.44 -15.17 5.25
N PRO A 135 17.38 -14.24 4.28
CA PRO A 135 17.46 -12.80 4.56
C PRO A 135 16.14 -12.19 5.06
N VAL A 136 15.03 -12.92 4.99
CA VAL A 136 13.69 -12.43 5.37
C VAL A 136 13.16 -13.10 6.63
N TRP A 137 12.07 -12.55 7.15
CA TRP A 137 11.31 -13.10 8.25
C TRP A 137 9.94 -13.58 7.79
N THR A 138 9.42 -14.61 8.44
CA THR A 138 8.03 -15.06 8.33
C THR A 138 7.30 -14.79 9.63
N PHE A 139 6.00 -14.55 9.55
CA PHE A 139 5.12 -14.24 10.67
C PHE A 139 3.94 -15.23 10.67
N ASP A 140 3.93 -16.13 11.66
CA ASP A 140 2.90 -17.15 11.85
C ASP A 140 1.62 -16.50 12.36
N VAL A 141 0.65 -16.34 11.45
CA VAL A 141 -0.61 -15.68 11.75
C VAL A 141 -1.42 -16.47 12.77
N SER A 142 -1.39 -17.81 12.73
CA SER A 142 -2.14 -18.67 13.66
C SER A 142 -1.66 -18.49 15.10
N ARG A 143 -0.33 -18.53 15.31
CA ARG A 143 0.27 -18.28 16.63
C ARG A 143 0.02 -16.85 17.11
N TYR A 144 0.10 -15.88 16.20
CA TYR A 144 -0.22 -14.49 16.50
C TYR A 144 -1.68 -14.32 16.95
N LEU A 145 -2.66 -14.88 16.24
CA LEU A 145 -4.07 -14.83 16.64
C LEU A 145 -4.29 -15.48 18.01
N GLY A 146 -3.51 -16.50 18.36
CA GLY A 146 -3.48 -17.06 19.70
C GLY A 146 -3.02 -16.07 20.78
N LEU A 147 -2.05 -15.20 20.49
CA LEU A 147 -1.63 -14.14 21.42
C LEU A 147 -2.74 -13.09 21.59
N VAL A 148 -3.36 -12.67 20.48
CA VAL A 148 -4.46 -11.70 20.46
C VAL A 148 -5.65 -12.22 21.27
N ALA A 149 -6.08 -13.47 21.05
CA ALA A 149 -7.20 -14.07 21.75
C ALA A 149 -6.99 -14.15 23.29
N ARG A 150 -5.74 -14.09 23.75
CA ARG A 150 -5.38 -14.08 25.17
C ARG A 150 -5.08 -12.68 25.72
N HIS A 151 -5.21 -11.63 24.91
CA HIS A 151 -4.74 -10.27 25.24
C HIS A 151 -3.30 -10.27 25.77
N THR A 152 -2.43 -11.04 25.10
CA THR A 152 -1.04 -11.15 25.51
C THR A 152 -0.35 -9.80 25.30
N ARG A 153 0.22 -9.26 26.36
CA ARG A 153 0.97 -8.00 26.32
C ARG A 153 2.44 -8.23 26.01
N TRP A 154 3.11 -7.19 25.51
CA TRP A 154 4.55 -7.25 25.24
C TRP A 154 5.34 -7.62 26.51
N ASP A 155 5.04 -7.04 27.67
CA ASP A 155 5.68 -7.36 28.96
C ASP A 155 5.47 -8.81 29.44
N GLN A 156 4.58 -9.57 28.80
CA GLN A 156 4.32 -10.98 29.10
C GLN A 156 5.04 -11.94 28.15
N LEU A 157 5.71 -11.43 27.10
CA LEU A 157 6.50 -12.28 26.21
C LEU A 157 7.73 -12.83 26.94
N PRO A 158 8.11 -14.10 26.70
CA PRO A 158 9.25 -14.72 27.37
C PRO A 158 10.53 -13.89 27.18
N HIS A 159 11.26 -13.68 28.26
CA HIS A 159 12.58 -13.03 28.25
C HIS A 159 12.61 -11.61 27.65
N ASN A 160 11.45 -10.92 27.59
CA ASN A 160 11.36 -9.60 27.00
C ASN A 160 12.03 -8.51 27.86
N THR A 161 13.26 -8.16 27.50
CA THR A 161 13.96 -6.96 28.00
C THR A 161 14.02 -5.84 26.96
N THR A 162 13.74 -6.17 25.70
CA THR A 162 13.83 -5.28 24.53
C THR A 162 12.71 -4.25 24.47
N TYR A 163 11.48 -4.68 24.76
CA TYR A 163 10.27 -3.88 24.58
C TYR A 163 9.19 -4.19 25.65
N PRO A 164 9.46 -3.99 26.96
CA PRO A 164 8.59 -4.43 28.05
C PRO A 164 7.44 -3.44 28.31
N VAL A 165 6.67 -3.11 27.27
CA VAL A 165 5.53 -2.18 27.39
C VAL A 165 4.25 -2.92 27.79
N ARG A 166 3.39 -2.25 28.57
CA ARG A 166 2.10 -2.80 29.02
C ARG A 166 0.99 -2.56 27.98
N ARG A 167 1.25 -2.98 26.74
CA ARG A 167 0.30 -2.93 25.62
C ARG A 167 0.17 -4.32 25.02
N ASP A 168 -0.98 -4.63 24.43
CA ASP A 168 -1.22 -5.88 23.73
C ASP A 168 -0.28 -6.01 22.52
N VAL A 169 0.12 -7.25 22.21
CA VAL A 169 0.89 -7.56 21.01
C VAL A 169 -0.07 -7.49 19.82
N LEU A 170 -0.12 -6.32 19.18
CA LEU A 170 -0.96 -6.05 18.02
C LEU A 170 -0.12 -5.60 16.82
N VAL A 171 -0.54 -6.01 15.62
CA VAL A 171 -0.03 -5.45 14.38
C VAL A 171 -0.84 -4.20 14.07
N SER A 172 -0.19 -3.04 14.08
CA SER A 172 -0.82 -1.77 13.75
C SER A 172 -1.31 -1.79 12.30
N THR A 173 -2.55 -1.39 12.07
CA THR A 173 -3.15 -1.27 10.73
C THR A 173 -4.04 -0.03 10.65
N THR A 174 -4.64 0.18 9.49
CA THR A 174 -5.50 1.32 9.17
C THR A 174 -6.97 1.09 9.56
N ASP A 175 -7.81 2.10 9.37
CA ASP A 175 -9.26 2.02 9.57
C ASP A 175 -9.90 0.99 8.61
N PRO A 176 -10.57 -0.06 9.13
CA PRO A 176 -11.23 -1.07 8.31
C PRO A 176 -12.38 -0.49 7.49
N ARG A 177 -12.94 0.68 7.83
CA ARG A 177 -14.07 1.32 7.13
C ARG A 177 -13.69 1.91 5.77
N SER A 178 -12.43 2.28 5.56
CA SER A 178 -11.98 2.96 4.33
C SER A 178 -10.79 2.28 3.64
N SER A 179 -9.90 1.64 4.40
CA SER A 179 -8.59 1.23 3.91
C SER A 179 -8.58 -0.19 3.34
N ASN A 180 -7.73 -0.40 2.33
CA ASN A 180 -7.49 -1.73 1.79
C ASN A 180 -6.52 -2.55 2.62
N SER A 181 -5.47 -1.96 3.21
CA SER A 181 -4.52 -2.72 4.03
C SER A 181 -5.22 -3.37 5.23
N ALA A 182 -6.17 -2.67 5.85
CA ALA A 182 -7.08 -3.24 6.84
C ALA A 182 -7.94 -4.39 6.26
N ALA A 183 -8.49 -4.22 5.06
CA ALA A 183 -9.26 -5.27 4.40
C ALA A 183 -8.44 -6.53 4.07
N MET A 184 -7.19 -6.37 3.60
CA MET A 184 -6.29 -7.49 3.31
C MET A 184 -5.80 -8.15 4.59
N TYR A 185 -5.51 -7.36 5.64
CA TYR A 185 -5.18 -7.89 6.96
C TYR A 185 -6.34 -8.69 7.56
N LEU A 186 -7.57 -8.17 7.45
CA LEU A 186 -8.79 -8.88 7.83
C LEU A 186 -8.93 -10.17 7.02
N ALA A 187 -8.69 -10.14 5.70
CA ALA A 187 -8.78 -11.33 4.85
C ALA A 187 -7.82 -12.44 5.33
N ILE A 188 -6.54 -12.09 5.56
CA ILE A 188 -5.52 -13.02 6.09
C ILE A 188 -5.97 -13.61 7.44
N ALA A 189 -6.35 -12.75 8.38
CA ALA A 189 -6.77 -13.20 9.71
C ALA A 189 -8.05 -14.05 9.65
N SER A 190 -8.99 -13.69 8.78
CA SER A 190 -10.26 -14.42 8.63
C SER A 190 -10.04 -15.81 8.07
N TYR A 191 -9.14 -15.97 7.10
CA TYR A 191 -8.79 -17.27 6.52
C TYR A 191 -8.26 -18.22 7.59
N VAL A 192 -7.31 -17.75 8.40
CA VAL A 192 -6.69 -18.55 9.47
C VAL A 192 -7.69 -18.83 10.60
N ALA A 193 -8.46 -17.81 11.02
CA ALA A 193 -9.50 -17.98 12.03
C ALA A 193 -10.62 -18.94 11.58
N ASN A 194 -10.80 -19.12 10.27
CA ASN A 194 -11.76 -20.03 9.68
C ASN A 194 -11.22 -21.45 9.46
N GLY A 195 -10.04 -21.77 10.01
CA GLY A 195 -9.41 -23.08 9.87
C GLY A 195 -8.75 -23.27 8.50
N ASP A 196 -8.01 -22.25 8.06
CA ASP A 196 -7.29 -22.21 6.79
C ASP A 196 -8.23 -22.37 5.57
N ALA A 197 -9.34 -21.64 5.59
CA ALA A 197 -10.34 -21.65 4.53
C ALA A 197 -10.97 -20.27 4.30
N VAL A 198 -11.21 -19.91 3.04
CA VAL A 198 -11.92 -18.66 2.70
C VAL A 198 -13.31 -18.67 3.34
N VAL A 199 -13.64 -17.62 4.10
CA VAL A 199 -14.94 -17.43 4.76
C VAL A 199 -16.06 -17.37 3.72
N ARG A 200 -17.14 -18.11 3.97
CA ARG A 200 -18.34 -18.14 3.12
C ARG A 200 -19.62 -18.14 3.93
N GLY A 201 -20.48 -17.16 3.64
CA GLY A 201 -21.83 -17.08 4.17
C GLY A 201 -21.90 -16.75 5.67
N ALA A 202 -23.13 -16.46 6.11
CA ALA A 202 -23.36 -15.83 7.41
C ALA A 202 -22.94 -16.68 8.63
N ALA A 203 -22.90 -18.01 8.52
CA ALA A 203 -22.51 -18.88 9.63
C ALA A 203 -21.01 -18.77 9.92
N GLU A 204 -20.16 -18.81 8.89
CA GLU A 204 -18.72 -18.67 9.03
C GLU A 204 -18.35 -17.23 9.40
N GLU A 205 -19.03 -16.23 8.81
CA GLU A 205 -18.86 -14.82 9.17
C GLU A 205 -19.07 -14.61 10.70
N ARG A 206 -20.19 -15.09 11.26
CA ARG A 206 -20.47 -14.99 12.69
C ARG A 206 -19.43 -15.70 13.56
N ARG A 207 -18.84 -16.79 13.08
CA ARG A 207 -17.83 -17.55 13.82
C ARG A 207 -16.52 -16.78 13.95
N VAL A 208 -16.06 -16.13 12.88
CA VAL A 208 -14.75 -15.45 12.86
C VAL A 208 -14.80 -14.02 13.40
N LEU A 209 -15.95 -13.35 13.32
CA LEU A 209 -16.10 -11.94 13.68
C LEU A 209 -15.58 -11.54 15.07
N PRO A 210 -15.79 -12.31 16.16
CA PRO A 210 -15.25 -11.94 17.48
C PRO A 210 -13.72 -11.82 17.48
N THR A 211 -13.03 -12.79 16.89
CA THR A 211 -11.56 -12.77 16.76
C THR A 211 -11.11 -11.60 15.90
N LEU A 212 -11.77 -11.35 14.77
CA LEU A 212 -11.43 -10.25 13.88
C LEU A 212 -11.62 -8.90 14.55
N THR A 213 -12.70 -8.73 15.33
CA THR A 213 -13.01 -7.46 16.01
C THR A 213 -11.91 -7.03 16.98
N GLY A 214 -11.38 -7.97 17.78
CA GLY A 214 -10.28 -7.69 18.71
C GLY A 214 -9.00 -7.21 18.02
N LEU A 215 -8.76 -7.61 16.77
CA LEU A 215 -7.60 -7.13 16.01
C LEU A 215 -7.65 -5.63 15.74
N PHE A 216 -8.84 -5.03 15.66
CA PHE A 216 -9.04 -3.67 15.19
C PHE A 216 -9.39 -2.71 16.32
N VAL A 217 -10.32 -3.10 17.21
CA VAL A 217 -10.82 -2.21 18.28
C VAL A 217 -9.73 -1.95 19.34
N ASP A 218 -8.90 -2.94 19.64
CA ASP A 218 -7.87 -2.82 20.68
C ASP A 218 -6.66 -1.94 20.26
N GLN A 219 -6.65 -1.46 19.01
CA GLN A 219 -5.60 -0.55 18.50
C GLN A 219 -5.85 0.94 18.83
N GLY A 220 -7.09 1.30 19.18
CA GLY A 220 -7.49 2.70 19.32
C GLY A 220 -7.71 3.40 17.97
N TYR A 221 -7.40 4.71 17.90
CA TYR A 221 -7.55 5.50 16.67
C TYR A 221 -6.54 5.04 15.59
N THR A 222 -7.04 4.83 14.37
CA THR A 222 -6.25 4.39 13.21
C THR A 222 -6.47 5.33 12.03
N ASP A 223 -5.41 5.51 11.22
CA ASP A 223 -5.49 6.33 10.00
C ASP A 223 -6.26 5.64 8.88
N ASN A 224 -6.79 6.42 7.95
CA ASN A 224 -7.57 5.93 6.82
C ASN A 224 -6.72 5.31 5.69
N THR A 225 -5.40 5.50 5.71
CA THR A 225 -4.46 5.02 4.68
C THR A 225 -3.18 4.49 5.32
N THR A 226 -2.50 3.56 4.64
CA THR A 226 -1.29 2.91 5.17
C THR A 226 -0.10 3.85 5.27
N GLU A 227 -0.17 5.03 4.64
CA GLU A 227 0.89 6.04 4.68
C GLU A 227 1.16 6.54 6.09
N GLY A 228 0.11 6.76 6.89
CA GLY A 228 0.25 7.23 8.27
C GLY A 228 1.05 6.27 9.16
N PRO A 229 0.58 5.02 9.35
CA PRO A 229 1.30 4.03 10.15
C PRO A 229 2.71 3.74 9.65
N PHE A 230 2.93 3.78 8.33
CA PHE A 230 4.26 3.57 7.76
C PHE A 230 5.19 4.79 7.97
N ALA A 231 4.66 6.01 7.92
CA ALA A 231 5.43 7.21 8.27
C ALA A 231 5.84 7.18 9.76
N ASP A 232 4.96 6.74 10.66
CA ASP A 232 5.27 6.51 12.07
C ASP A 232 6.38 5.46 12.23
N TYR A 233 6.32 4.37 11.48
CA TYR A 233 7.38 3.36 11.45
C TYR A 233 8.74 3.95 11.07
N LEU A 234 8.81 4.73 9.98
CA LEU A 234 10.06 5.34 9.49
C LEU A 234 10.61 6.40 10.46
N SER A 235 9.74 7.22 11.06
CA SER A 235 10.11 8.41 11.81
C SER A 235 10.19 8.20 13.33
N LEU A 236 9.19 7.57 13.94
CA LEU A 236 9.02 7.43 15.38
C LEU A 236 9.59 6.11 15.92
N GLY A 237 9.79 5.11 15.05
CA GLY A 237 10.49 3.88 15.37
C GLY A 237 9.69 2.91 16.27
N MET A 238 10.38 1.86 16.75
CA MET A 238 9.75 0.75 17.48
C MET A 238 9.02 1.16 18.77
N GLY A 239 9.40 2.29 19.38
CA GLY A 239 8.71 2.87 20.54
C GLY A 239 7.22 3.10 20.30
N LYS A 240 6.89 3.68 19.15
CA LYS A 240 5.52 4.01 18.76
C LYS A 240 4.88 2.92 17.90
N ALA A 241 5.61 2.43 16.89
CA ALA A 241 5.11 1.56 15.83
C ALA A 241 5.96 0.29 15.68
N PRO A 242 5.91 -0.66 16.65
CA PRO A 242 6.77 -1.84 16.66
C PRO A 242 6.42 -2.88 15.58
N LEU A 243 5.15 -2.97 15.19
CA LEU A 243 4.64 -3.87 14.16
C LEU A 243 3.62 -3.12 13.32
N VAL A 244 3.83 -3.00 12.02
CA VAL A 244 2.92 -2.27 11.13
C VAL A 244 2.58 -3.13 9.91
N CYS A 245 1.28 -3.32 9.65
CA CYS A 245 0.80 -3.92 8.41
C CYS A 245 1.04 -2.95 7.25
N VAL A 246 1.80 -3.39 6.25
CA VAL A 246 2.21 -2.57 5.11
C VAL A 246 2.08 -3.36 3.82
N TYR A 247 2.11 -2.64 2.70
CA TYR A 247 2.45 -3.24 1.42
C TYR A 247 3.97 -3.39 1.31
N GLU A 248 4.47 -4.52 0.82
CA GLU A 248 5.90 -4.70 0.48
C GLU A 248 6.44 -3.54 -0.36
N ALA A 249 5.66 -3.05 -1.32
CA ALA A 249 6.05 -1.93 -2.18
C ALA A 249 6.43 -0.67 -1.39
N GLN A 250 5.74 -0.35 -0.29
CA GLN A 250 6.09 0.81 0.54
C GLN A 250 7.45 0.62 1.21
N PHE A 251 7.77 -0.59 1.67
CA PHE A 251 9.07 -0.89 2.28
C PHE A 251 10.20 -0.83 1.24
N VAL A 252 9.96 -1.37 0.04
CA VAL A 252 10.95 -1.34 -1.06
C VAL A 252 11.16 0.09 -1.57
N ASP A 253 10.12 0.88 -1.78
CA ASP A 253 10.24 2.30 -2.18
C ASP A 253 11.02 3.09 -1.12
N ALA A 254 10.74 2.87 0.17
CA ALA A 254 11.50 3.49 1.25
C ALA A 254 12.99 3.07 1.23
N ALA A 255 13.30 1.82 0.90
CA ALA A 255 14.68 1.34 0.75
C ALA A 255 15.38 2.02 -0.44
N VAL A 256 14.71 2.07 -1.60
CA VAL A 256 15.22 2.73 -2.82
C VAL A 256 15.53 4.21 -2.56
N ARG A 257 14.68 4.88 -1.78
CA ARG A 257 14.84 6.28 -1.37
C ARG A 257 15.80 6.48 -0.19
N ASN A 258 16.43 5.42 0.32
CA ASN A 258 17.33 5.45 1.48
C ASN A 258 16.67 6.02 2.76
N LEU A 259 15.38 5.74 2.96
CA LEU A 259 14.62 6.15 4.14
C LEU A 259 14.67 5.11 5.27
N LEU A 260 15.06 3.87 4.97
CA LEU A 260 15.21 2.81 5.97
C LEU A 260 16.46 3.03 6.83
N LYS A 261 16.31 2.77 8.13
CA LYS A 261 17.39 2.82 9.13
C LYS A 261 17.89 1.40 9.44
N ALA A 262 19.10 1.29 9.97
CA ALA A 262 19.64 0.01 10.40
C ALA A 262 18.70 -0.71 11.38
N GLY A 263 18.49 -2.01 11.17
CA GLY A 263 17.60 -2.83 11.98
C GLY A 263 16.12 -2.75 11.61
N MET A 264 15.71 -1.93 10.63
CA MET A 264 14.38 -2.01 10.03
C MET A 264 14.29 -3.25 9.14
N VAL A 265 13.32 -4.14 9.39
CA VAL A 265 13.18 -5.41 8.67
C VAL A 265 11.72 -5.66 8.29
N LEU A 266 11.54 -6.48 7.25
CA LEU A 266 10.24 -6.88 6.73
C LEU A 266 9.96 -8.35 7.08
N MET A 267 8.75 -8.63 7.59
CA MET A 267 8.24 -9.97 7.81
C MET A 267 7.07 -10.25 6.87
N TYR A 268 6.98 -11.48 6.37
CA TYR A 268 5.85 -11.92 5.54
C TYR A 268 4.88 -12.75 6.40
N PRO A 269 3.62 -12.33 6.54
CA PRO A 269 2.56 -13.19 7.08
C PRO A 269 2.51 -14.53 6.35
N THR A 270 2.25 -15.59 7.11
CA THR A 270 2.06 -16.95 6.63
C THR A 270 0.69 -17.43 7.15
N PRO A 271 -0.35 -17.45 6.30
CA PRO A 271 -0.36 -17.01 4.89
C PRO A 271 -0.32 -15.48 4.74
N THR A 272 -0.07 -14.99 3.52
CA THR A 272 -0.26 -13.58 3.12
C THR A 272 -1.29 -13.44 2.00
N VAL A 273 -1.66 -12.21 1.66
CA VAL A 273 -2.48 -11.87 0.48
C VAL A 273 -1.62 -11.08 -0.50
N GLN A 274 -1.68 -11.44 -1.78
CA GLN A 274 -1.11 -10.65 -2.86
C GLN A 274 -2.10 -9.54 -3.24
N SER A 275 -1.84 -8.30 -2.83
CA SER A 275 -2.67 -7.17 -3.25
C SER A 275 -2.43 -6.88 -4.73
N ARG A 276 -3.42 -7.15 -5.56
CA ARG A 276 -3.40 -6.86 -7.00
C ARG A 276 -4.03 -5.49 -7.24
N HIS A 277 -3.23 -4.54 -7.72
CA HIS A 277 -3.73 -3.21 -8.01
C HIS A 277 -4.35 -3.29 -9.40
N THR A 278 -5.65 -3.02 -9.51
CA THR A 278 -6.40 -3.27 -10.74
C THR A 278 -7.05 -2.00 -11.23
N LEU A 279 -6.64 -1.51 -12.39
CA LEU A 279 -7.20 -0.35 -13.07
C LEU A 279 -8.43 -0.77 -13.87
N ILE A 280 -9.54 -0.07 -13.65
CA ILE A 280 -10.78 -0.15 -14.41
C ILE A 280 -10.92 1.13 -15.24
N PRO A 281 -10.78 1.07 -16.57
CA PRO A 281 -10.98 2.21 -17.45
C PRO A 281 -12.48 2.48 -17.65
N PHE A 282 -12.89 3.74 -17.70
CA PHE A 282 -14.27 4.14 -17.96
C PHE A 282 -14.48 4.65 -19.39
N ASP A 283 -13.38 4.99 -20.08
CA ASP A 283 -13.36 5.42 -21.47
C ASP A 283 -12.03 5.04 -22.17
N ASP A 284 -11.87 5.49 -23.41
CA ASP A 284 -10.66 5.25 -24.23
C ASP A 284 -9.39 5.86 -23.61
N GLY A 285 -9.52 6.97 -22.88
CA GLY A 285 -8.42 7.66 -22.22
C GLY A 285 -7.88 6.85 -21.04
N GLY A 286 -8.77 6.43 -20.15
CA GLY A 286 -8.47 5.50 -19.06
C GLY A 286 -7.92 4.16 -19.57
N ASP A 287 -8.45 3.66 -20.68
CA ASP A 287 -7.97 2.42 -21.32
C ASP A 287 -6.52 2.56 -21.81
N ARG A 288 -6.17 3.69 -22.43
CA ARG A 288 -4.78 3.99 -22.79
C ARG A 288 -3.86 4.04 -21.58
N VAL A 289 -4.30 4.65 -20.46
CA VAL A 289 -3.52 4.65 -19.21
C VAL A 289 -3.27 3.22 -18.73
N GLY A 290 -4.31 2.38 -18.67
CA GLY A 290 -4.20 0.97 -18.27
C GLY A 290 -3.24 0.16 -19.14
N ARG A 291 -3.32 0.32 -20.47
CA ARG A 291 -2.39 -0.30 -21.41
C ARG A 291 -0.96 0.14 -21.18
N LEU A 292 -0.70 1.45 -21.14
CA LEU A 292 0.65 1.99 -20.94
C LEU A 292 1.25 1.53 -19.62
N LEU A 293 0.50 1.57 -18.53
CA LEU A 293 0.97 1.07 -17.24
C LEU A 293 1.35 -0.41 -17.29
N THR A 294 0.72 -1.20 -18.15
CA THR A 294 0.97 -2.65 -18.28
C THR A 294 2.10 -2.97 -19.26
N SER A 295 2.21 -2.25 -20.37
CA SER A 295 3.09 -2.63 -21.48
C SER A 295 4.26 -1.69 -21.74
N ASP A 296 4.22 -0.44 -21.27
CA ASP A 296 5.32 0.49 -21.51
C ASP A 296 6.55 0.09 -20.67
N PRO A 297 7.71 -0.19 -21.29
CA PRO A 297 8.89 -0.64 -20.57
C PRO A 297 9.42 0.36 -19.54
N GLU A 298 9.24 1.67 -19.77
CA GLU A 298 9.72 2.70 -18.85
C GLU A 298 8.79 2.84 -17.66
N LEU A 299 7.47 2.85 -17.86
CA LEU A 299 6.49 2.84 -16.75
C LEU A 299 6.61 1.59 -15.90
N GLN A 300 6.84 0.41 -16.49
CA GLN A 300 7.10 -0.82 -15.74
C GLN A 300 8.42 -0.76 -14.94
N ARG A 301 9.47 -0.15 -15.50
CA ARG A 301 10.74 0.06 -14.79
C ARG A 301 10.56 1.01 -13.60
N LEU A 302 9.86 2.13 -13.82
CA LEU A 302 9.55 3.11 -12.77
C LEU A 302 8.66 2.49 -11.69
N ALA A 303 7.66 1.69 -12.05
CA ALA A 303 6.81 1.01 -11.07
C ALA A 303 7.62 0.08 -10.15
N ALA A 304 8.59 -0.67 -10.71
CA ALA A 304 9.51 -1.48 -9.92
C ALA A 304 10.39 -0.63 -8.98
N LEU A 305 10.86 0.55 -9.42
CA LEU A 305 11.60 1.49 -8.56
C LEU A 305 10.76 2.03 -7.41
N HIS A 306 9.45 2.18 -7.61
CA HIS A 306 8.48 2.50 -6.55
C HIS A 306 8.03 1.24 -5.77
N GLY A 307 8.78 0.14 -5.87
CA GLY A 307 8.60 -1.07 -5.09
C GLY A 307 7.48 -2.01 -5.55
N PHE A 308 6.79 -1.72 -6.65
CA PHE A 308 5.74 -2.62 -7.13
C PHE A 308 6.32 -3.84 -7.84
N ARG A 309 5.73 -5.01 -7.58
CA ARG A 309 5.90 -6.15 -8.48
C ARG A 309 5.13 -5.87 -9.76
N THR A 310 5.78 -6.08 -10.89
CA THR A 310 5.22 -5.77 -12.21
C THR A 310 4.99 -7.04 -13.02
N ALA A 311 4.47 -6.93 -14.26
CA ALA A 311 4.22 -8.08 -15.11
C ALA A 311 5.49 -8.87 -15.45
N ASP A 312 6.65 -8.19 -15.43
CA ASP A 312 7.97 -8.79 -15.57
C ASP A 312 8.65 -8.90 -14.19
N PRO A 313 8.73 -10.12 -13.61
CA PRO A 313 9.34 -10.32 -12.29
C PRO A 313 10.81 -9.90 -12.23
N ALA A 314 11.53 -9.91 -13.36
CA ALA A 314 12.94 -9.55 -13.39
C ALA A 314 13.19 -8.07 -13.03
N ARG A 315 12.22 -7.19 -13.30
CA ARG A 315 12.34 -5.75 -12.99
C ARG A 315 12.36 -5.50 -11.48
N PHE A 316 11.44 -6.13 -10.76
CA PHE A 316 11.39 -6.03 -9.31
C PHE A 316 12.61 -6.71 -8.68
N ALA A 317 12.99 -7.89 -9.18
CA ALA A 317 14.20 -8.59 -8.73
C ALA A 317 15.46 -7.72 -8.89
N ALA A 318 15.63 -7.05 -10.04
CA ALA A 318 16.76 -6.15 -10.28
C ALA A 318 16.78 -4.98 -9.28
N VAL A 319 15.66 -4.30 -9.07
CA VAL A 319 15.58 -3.18 -8.09
C VAL A 319 15.95 -3.65 -6.69
N THR A 320 15.38 -4.77 -6.23
CA THR A 320 15.67 -5.26 -4.88
C THR A 320 17.10 -5.76 -4.72
N ALA A 321 17.73 -6.29 -5.78
CA ALA A 321 19.15 -6.64 -5.78
C ALA A 321 20.05 -5.39 -5.74
N ASP A 322 19.81 -4.40 -6.61
CA ASP A 322 20.60 -3.17 -6.71
C ASP A 322 20.58 -2.38 -5.38
N HIS A 323 19.41 -2.35 -4.73
CA HIS A 323 19.20 -1.66 -3.46
C HIS A 323 19.37 -2.57 -2.22
N HIS A 324 19.81 -3.81 -2.41
CA HIS A 324 20.07 -4.79 -1.34
C HIS A 324 18.89 -4.98 -0.37
N VAL A 325 17.66 -4.95 -0.90
CA VAL A 325 16.43 -5.04 -0.12
C VAL A 325 16.07 -6.52 0.09
N PRO A 326 16.03 -7.03 1.34
CA PRO A 326 15.69 -8.42 1.59
C PRO A 326 14.18 -8.65 1.37
N VAL A 327 13.83 -9.24 0.22
CA VAL A 327 12.45 -9.62 -0.13
C VAL A 327 12.36 -11.09 -0.49
N ARG A 328 11.14 -11.66 -0.46
CA ARG A 328 10.91 -13.01 -1.00
C ARG A 328 10.78 -12.96 -2.51
N THR A 329 11.54 -13.75 -3.25
CA THR A 329 11.35 -13.89 -4.69
C THR A 329 10.04 -14.63 -4.98
N ASP A 330 9.85 -15.76 -4.29
CA ASP A 330 8.69 -16.64 -4.45
C ASP A 330 7.74 -16.52 -3.26
N LEU A 331 6.49 -16.17 -3.55
CA LEU A 331 5.41 -16.12 -2.58
C LEU A 331 4.57 -17.38 -2.74
N ILE A 332 4.81 -18.37 -1.87
CA ILE A 332 4.16 -19.69 -1.96
C ILE A 332 2.85 -19.70 -1.16
N ASP A 333 2.88 -19.20 0.08
CA ASP A 333 1.73 -19.22 0.99
C ASP A 333 0.89 -17.95 0.85
N VAL A 334 0.20 -17.85 -0.29
CA VAL A 334 -0.68 -16.74 -0.66
C VAL A 334 -2.12 -17.24 -0.70
N VAL A 335 -3.01 -16.53 0.00
CA VAL A 335 -4.44 -16.84 0.02
C VAL A 335 -5.24 -15.84 -0.77
N ASP A 336 -6.37 -16.30 -1.30
CA ASP A 336 -7.36 -15.43 -1.94
C ASP A 336 -8.18 -14.68 -0.89
N THR A 337 -8.58 -13.46 -1.22
CA THR A 337 -9.55 -12.70 -0.43
C THR A 337 -10.94 -13.34 -0.54
N PRO A 338 -11.82 -13.19 0.47
CA PRO A 338 -13.24 -13.47 0.30
C PRO A 338 -13.85 -12.69 -0.87
N SER A 339 -15.05 -13.11 -1.30
CA SER A 339 -15.84 -12.30 -2.24
C SER A 339 -16.03 -10.88 -1.71
N TYR A 340 -16.28 -9.91 -2.60
CA TYR A 340 -16.53 -8.52 -2.20
C TYR A 340 -17.60 -8.45 -1.10
N ASP A 341 -18.78 -9.07 -1.31
CA ASP A 341 -19.88 -9.02 -0.34
C ASP A 341 -19.51 -9.62 1.02
N THR A 342 -18.83 -10.78 1.05
CA THR A 342 -18.38 -11.40 2.30
C THR A 342 -17.35 -10.51 3.02
N LEU A 343 -16.39 -9.96 2.28
CA LEU A 343 -15.38 -9.07 2.85
C LEU A 343 -16.03 -7.81 3.44
N GLU A 344 -17.01 -7.23 2.74
CA GLU A 344 -17.77 -6.07 3.20
C GLU A 344 -18.61 -6.39 4.46
N HIS A 345 -19.25 -7.57 4.52
CA HIS A 345 -19.98 -8.00 5.72
C HIS A 345 -19.06 -8.16 6.93
N LEU A 346 -17.88 -8.75 6.75
CA LEU A 346 -16.89 -8.89 7.82
C LEU A 346 -16.40 -7.52 8.29
N LEU A 347 -16.05 -6.62 7.36
CA LEU A 347 -15.60 -5.26 7.68
C LEU A 347 -16.70 -4.44 8.35
N ALA A 348 -17.95 -4.55 7.89
CA ALA A 348 -19.10 -3.91 8.53
C ALA A 348 -19.36 -4.49 9.94
N GLY A 349 -19.17 -5.80 10.11
CA GLY A 349 -19.26 -6.46 11.41
C GLY A 349 -18.22 -5.91 12.40
N VAL A 350 -16.97 -5.76 11.97
CA VAL A 350 -15.91 -5.12 12.76
C VAL A 350 -16.21 -3.65 13.02
N ALA A 351 -16.65 -2.91 12.00
CA ALA A 351 -16.96 -1.48 12.12
C ALA A 351 -18.05 -1.17 13.15
N LYS A 352 -19.04 -2.06 13.31
CA LYS A 352 -20.09 -1.93 14.34
C LYS A 352 -19.55 -1.94 15.78
N ALA A 353 -18.34 -2.45 16.00
CA ALA A 353 -17.73 -2.46 17.32
C ALA A 353 -17.00 -1.15 17.67
N TYR A 354 -16.81 -0.24 16.72
CA TYR A 354 -16.17 1.06 16.95
C TYR A 354 -17.08 2.12 17.59
N GLY A 355 -18.39 1.85 17.69
CA GLY A 355 -19.40 2.80 18.20
C GLY A 355 -20.39 3.22 17.12
#